data_AF-A0A143Y5H0-F1
#
_entry.id   AF-A0A143Y5H0-F1
#
_cell.length_a   1.000
_cell.length_b   1.000
_cell.length_c   1.000
_cell.angle_alpha   90.00
_cell.angle_beta   90.00
_cell.angle_gamma   90.00
#
_symmetry.space_group_name_H-M   'P 1'
#
loop_
_entity.id
_entity.type
_entity.pdbx_description
1 polymer ?
#
loop_
_entity_poly.entity_id
_entity_poly.type
_entity_poly.pdbx_seq_one_letter_code
_entity_poly.pdbx_strand_id
1 'polypeptide(L)'
;MELENLLVTRIKIAGSFQNVTLYSGVLYLLKSPTTLYLYDWNKWIQSASIGDVPIYRDPFPSQNIEATLETLNPFFIRAVAFPSALKDFFVYNHVLYYIDESGFWNMSMERQDAVKQRLREGNFLELLLSNKKRVALVAGEKGIYEYLLSPAYSLGLPAVDEEERFYLLDAAPTYHAEWHGHDLLQSDEQGQAVQLLSFRHSRGQLTLFAKIPATALTAQRIYFSEELPLFQKDLTPTNALFTFFKHGKSAKKSNPFKQQAVPIYILSHPLFPEVTFSNNVITVSNGEKELVIQLNNAKLLALDKAAILRWHHYDRSRYYRNQLHIVEPEQVILYLFTELEPD
;
A
#
# COMPACT_ATOMS: atom_id res chain seq x y z
N MET A 1 -20.20 12.50 -0.58
CA MET A 1 -20.26 11.13 -1.10
C MET A 1 -21.12 10.33 -0.15
N GLU A 2 -22.30 10.01 -0.64
CA GLU A 2 -23.20 9.07 0.00
C GLU A 2 -22.70 7.64 -0.22
N LEU A 3 -23.05 6.74 0.69
CA LEU A 3 -22.70 5.32 0.59
C LEU A 3 -23.22 4.69 -0.71
N GLU A 4 -24.38 5.13 -1.17
CA GLU A 4 -25.04 4.70 -2.41
C GLU A 4 -24.24 5.04 -3.68
N ASN A 5 -23.30 5.98 -3.58
CA ASN A 5 -22.42 6.38 -4.66
C ASN A 5 -21.07 5.66 -4.62
N LEU A 6 -20.80 4.83 -3.61
CA LEU A 6 -19.54 4.10 -3.51
C LEU A 6 -19.69 2.68 -4.09
N LEU A 7 -18.99 2.41 -5.19
CA LEU A 7 -18.77 1.07 -5.71
C LEU A 7 -17.56 0.42 -5.03
N VAL A 8 -17.79 -0.74 -4.40
CA VAL A 8 -16.74 -1.61 -3.86
C VAL A 8 -16.54 -2.80 -4.79
N THR A 9 -15.44 -2.82 -5.54
CA THR A 9 -15.07 -3.97 -6.37
C THR A 9 -14.10 -4.86 -5.59
N ARG A 10 -14.52 -6.10 -5.34
CA ARG A 10 -13.72 -7.14 -4.70
C ARG A 10 -13.25 -8.14 -5.75
N ILE A 11 -11.93 -8.25 -5.92
CA ILE A 11 -11.32 -9.23 -6.81
C ILE A 11 -10.60 -10.27 -5.96
N LYS A 12 -11.07 -11.52 -6.00
CA LYS A 12 -10.42 -12.65 -5.34
C LYS A 12 -9.61 -13.45 -6.33
N ILE A 13 -8.37 -13.77 -5.97
CA ILE A 13 -7.52 -14.67 -6.75
C ILE A 13 -7.22 -15.88 -5.86
N ALA A 14 -7.72 -17.05 -6.24
CA ALA A 14 -7.49 -18.29 -5.52
C ALA A 14 -6.04 -18.80 -5.73
N GLY A 15 -5.40 -19.22 -4.64
CA GLY A 15 -4.05 -19.76 -4.61
C GLY A 15 -3.30 -19.42 -3.32
N SER A 16 -2.19 -20.12 -3.04
CA SER A 16 -1.34 -19.78 -1.89
C SER A 16 -0.29 -18.76 -2.28
N PHE A 17 -0.28 -17.63 -1.57
CA PHE A 17 0.60 -16.48 -1.84
C PHE A 17 1.20 -15.95 -0.54
N GLN A 18 2.41 -15.43 -0.61
CA GLN A 18 3.08 -14.79 0.53
C GLN A 18 2.90 -13.28 0.51
N ASN A 19 2.85 -12.69 -0.68
CA ASN A 19 2.65 -11.25 -0.85
C ASN A 19 2.11 -10.94 -2.27
N VAL A 20 1.46 -9.78 -2.40
CA VAL A 20 0.88 -9.25 -3.64
C VAL A 20 1.14 -7.75 -3.74
N THR A 21 1.39 -7.28 -4.96
CA THR A 21 1.41 -5.85 -5.27
C THR A 21 0.81 -5.63 -6.64
N LEU A 22 0.05 -4.56 -6.81
CA LEU A 22 -0.44 -4.09 -8.11
C LEU A 22 0.16 -2.72 -8.40
N TYR A 23 1.13 -2.68 -9.31
CA TYR A 23 1.83 -1.46 -9.65
C TYR A 23 1.89 -1.26 -11.17
N SER A 24 1.50 -0.05 -11.61
CA SER A 24 1.54 0.37 -13.01
C SER A 24 0.92 -0.63 -14.02
N GLY A 25 -0.16 -1.32 -13.65
CA GLY A 25 -0.84 -2.28 -14.52
C GLY A 25 -0.17 -3.64 -14.61
N VAL A 26 0.76 -3.93 -13.71
CA VAL A 26 1.37 -5.25 -13.53
C VAL A 26 0.98 -5.78 -12.15
N LEU A 27 0.45 -6.98 -12.12
CA LEU A 27 0.18 -7.71 -10.89
C LEU A 27 1.42 -8.56 -10.55
N TYR A 28 1.97 -8.34 -9.37
CA TYR A 28 3.12 -9.04 -8.82
C TYR A 28 2.61 -10.01 -7.75
N LEU A 29 2.81 -11.31 -7.96
CA LEU A 29 2.38 -12.38 -7.06
C LEU A 29 3.58 -13.20 -6.58
N LEU A 30 3.85 -13.17 -5.28
CA LEU A 30 4.89 -14.00 -4.67
C LEU A 30 4.27 -15.34 -4.28
N LYS A 31 4.38 -16.31 -5.19
CA LYS A 31 3.79 -17.65 -5.04
C LYS A 31 4.68 -18.59 -4.21
N SER A 32 5.99 -18.46 -4.37
CA SER A 32 6.98 -19.17 -3.56
C SER A 32 7.92 -18.15 -2.92
N PRO A 33 8.62 -18.50 -1.83
CA PRO A 33 9.56 -17.58 -1.19
C PRO A 33 10.62 -17.04 -2.17
N THR A 34 10.90 -17.76 -3.25
CA THR A 34 12.00 -17.47 -4.18
C THR A 34 11.55 -17.04 -5.58
N THR A 35 10.25 -16.95 -5.86
CA THR A 35 9.78 -16.66 -7.23
C THR A 35 8.61 -15.68 -7.25
N LEU A 36 8.84 -14.52 -7.86
CA LEU A 36 7.84 -13.48 -8.09
C LEU A 36 7.29 -13.59 -9.52
N TYR A 37 5.99 -13.82 -9.64
CA TYR A 37 5.29 -13.93 -10.92
C TYR A 37 4.68 -12.59 -11.30
N LEU A 38 4.86 -12.17 -12.55
CA LEU A 38 4.30 -10.94 -13.09
C LEU A 38 3.23 -11.26 -14.13
N TYR A 39 2.08 -10.61 -13.99
CA TYR A 39 0.96 -10.73 -14.91
C TYR A 39 0.56 -9.35 -15.44
N ASP A 40 0.17 -9.31 -16.72
CA ASP A 40 -0.38 -8.13 -17.38
C ASP A 40 -1.81 -7.91 -16.90
N TRP A 41 -1.92 -7.20 -15.79
CA TRP A 41 -3.18 -6.94 -15.13
C TRP A 41 -4.15 -6.22 -16.04
N ASN A 42 -3.67 -5.27 -16.85
CA ASN A 42 -4.52 -4.50 -17.73
C ASN A 42 -5.17 -5.37 -18.82
N LYS A 43 -4.41 -6.27 -19.43
CA LYS A 43 -5.00 -7.21 -20.40
C LYS A 43 -5.96 -8.19 -19.76
N TRP A 44 -5.65 -8.67 -18.55
CA TRP A 44 -6.54 -9.57 -17.82
C TRP A 44 -7.89 -8.89 -17.52
N ILE A 45 -7.87 -7.69 -16.94
CA ILE A 45 -9.05 -6.87 -16.69
C ILE A 45 -9.90 -6.67 -17.96
N GLN A 46 -9.25 -6.36 -19.10
CA GLN A 46 -9.93 -6.20 -20.38
C GLN A 46 -10.62 -7.49 -20.84
N SER A 47 -9.98 -8.63 -20.62
CA SER A 47 -10.53 -9.94 -21.00
C SER A 47 -11.65 -10.41 -20.07
N ALA A 48 -11.62 -9.98 -18.80
CA ALA A 48 -12.56 -10.39 -17.77
C ALA A 48 -13.93 -9.69 -17.89
N SER A 49 -14.11 -8.83 -18.91
CA SER A 49 -15.36 -8.09 -19.17
C SER A 49 -15.97 -7.47 -17.92
N ILE A 50 -15.16 -6.81 -17.10
CA ILE A 50 -15.58 -6.30 -15.77
C ILE A 50 -16.77 -5.33 -15.85
N GLY A 51 -16.98 -4.66 -16.99
CA GLY A 51 -18.17 -3.85 -17.24
C GLY A 51 -19.49 -4.63 -17.28
N ASP A 52 -19.44 -5.95 -17.48
CA ASP A 52 -20.61 -6.83 -17.58
C ASP A 52 -20.90 -7.58 -16.27
N VAL A 53 -20.02 -7.46 -15.26
CA VAL A 53 -20.21 -8.13 -13.96
C VAL A 53 -21.29 -7.39 -13.16
N PRO A 54 -22.29 -8.09 -12.63
CA PRO A 54 -23.43 -7.45 -11.96
C PRO A 54 -22.99 -6.63 -10.74
N ILE A 55 -23.60 -5.45 -10.60
CA ILE A 55 -23.47 -4.59 -9.43
C ILE A 55 -24.65 -4.88 -8.49
N TYR A 56 -24.37 -5.41 -7.32
CA TYR A 56 -25.34 -5.61 -6.24
C TYR A 56 -25.46 -4.31 -5.47
N ARG A 57 -26.68 -3.81 -5.24
CA ARG A 57 -26.89 -2.49 -4.61
C ARG A 57 -27.04 -2.54 -3.08
N ASP A 58 -27.33 -3.70 -2.51
CA ASP A 58 -27.56 -3.86 -1.07
C ASP A 58 -26.36 -4.55 -0.39
N PRO A 59 -25.88 -4.06 0.77
CA PRO A 59 -26.25 -2.82 1.46
C PRO A 59 -25.67 -1.55 0.81
N PHE A 60 -24.77 -1.70 -0.16
CA PHE A 60 -24.21 -0.65 -1.00
C PHE A 60 -23.72 -1.26 -2.33
N PRO A 61 -23.49 -0.45 -3.38
CA PRO A 61 -22.99 -0.94 -4.66
C PRO A 61 -21.70 -1.76 -4.51
N SER A 62 -21.76 -3.04 -4.86
CA SER A 62 -20.63 -3.94 -4.79
C SER A 62 -20.57 -4.88 -5.99
N GLN A 63 -19.34 -5.24 -6.34
CA GLN A 63 -19.05 -6.13 -7.45
C GLN A 63 -18.02 -7.17 -7.00
N ASN A 64 -18.28 -8.44 -7.28
CA ASN A 64 -17.38 -9.54 -6.92
C ASN A 64 -16.85 -10.19 -8.20
N ILE A 65 -15.53 -10.33 -8.28
CA ILE A 65 -14.84 -11.00 -9.38
C ILE A 65 -13.99 -12.10 -8.77
N GLU A 66 -14.16 -13.32 -9.27
CA GLU A 66 -13.36 -14.47 -8.86
C GLU A 66 -12.42 -14.86 -10.00
N ALA A 67 -11.16 -15.08 -9.65
CA ALA A 67 -10.10 -15.41 -10.56
C ALA A 67 -9.29 -16.57 -9.98
N THR A 68 -8.70 -17.36 -10.87
CA THR A 68 -7.73 -18.39 -10.51
C THR A 68 -6.42 -18.14 -11.23
N LEU A 69 -5.34 -18.79 -10.80
CA LEU A 69 -4.07 -18.75 -11.54
C LEU A 69 -4.23 -19.21 -12.99
N GLU A 70 -5.14 -20.15 -13.27
CA GLU A 70 -5.43 -20.60 -14.64
C GLU A 70 -6.00 -19.47 -15.49
N THR A 71 -6.92 -18.65 -14.93
CA THR A 71 -7.48 -17.48 -15.63
C THR A 71 -6.46 -16.36 -15.84
N LEU A 72 -5.43 -16.26 -14.99
CA LEU A 72 -4.37 -15.29 -15.10
C LEU A 72 -3.26 -15.73 -16.06
N ASN A 73 -3.06 -17.04 -16.23
CA ASN A 73 -1.95 -17.61 -17.00
C ASN A 73 -1.81 -17.08 -18.45
N PRO A 74 -2.90 -16.83 -19.21
CA PRO A 74 -2.81 -16.22 -20.54
C PRO A 74 -2.16 -14.82 -20.56
N PHE A 75 -2.13 -14.15 -19.40
CA PHE A 75 -1.59 -12.80 -19.21
C PHE A 75 -0.24 -12.81 -18.49
N PHE A 76 0.38 -13.96 -18.32
CA PHE A 76 1.70 -14.08 -17.73
C PHE A 76 2.76 -13.32 -18.54
N ILE A 77 3.53 -12.47 -17.87
CA ILE A 77 4.63 -11.70 -18.46
C ILE A 77 5.94 -12.48 -18.30
N ARG A 78 6.33 -12.72 -17.04
CA ARG A 78 7.57 -13.41 -16.67
C ARG A 78 7.58 -13.78 -15.19
N ALA A 79 8.51 -14.66 -14.81
CA ALA A 79 8.83 -14.96 -13.42
C ALA A 79 10.25 -14.45 -13.10
N VAL A 80 10.42 -13.89 -11.91
CA VAL A 80 11.72 -13.46 -11.39
C VAL A 80 12.11 -14.42 -10.27
N ALA A 81 13.20 -15.14 -10.47
CA ALA A 81 13.78 -16.02 -9.46
C ALA A 81 14.78 -15.25 -8.57
N PHE A 82 14.77 -15.59 -7.29
CA PHE A 82 15.66 -15.08 -6.25
C PHE A 82 16.49 -16.23 -5.67
N PRO A 83 17.79 -16.01 -5.37
CA PRO A 83 18.66 -17.04 -4.82
C PRO A 83 18.25 -17.45 -3.40
N SER A 84 17.69 -16.51 -2.64
CA SER A 84 17.23 -16.70 -1.27
C SER A 84 15.76 -16.32 -1.15
N ALA A 85 15.11 -16.80 -0.08
CA ALA A 85 13.73 -16.47 0.21
C ALA A 85 13.55 -14.97 0.49
N LEU A 86 12.61 -14.35 -0.21
CA LEU A 86 12.16 -13.00 0.05
C LEU A 86 11.38 -12.97 1.36
N LYS A 87 11.70 -12.00 2.22
CA LYS A 87 10.91 -11.70 3.42
C LYS A 87 9.86 -10.63 3.14
N ASP A 88 10.24 -9.64 2.35
CA ASP A 88 9.37 -8.54 1.97
C ASP A 88 9.81 -7.85 0.68
N PHE A 89 8.87 -7.16 0.02
CA PHE A 89 9.16 -6.33 -1.14
C PHE A 89 8.10 -5.26 -1.38
N PHE A 90 8.49 -4.22 -2.12
CA PHE A 90 7.57 -3.28 -2.75
C PHE A 90 8.12 -2.83 -4.11
N VAL A 91 7.26 -2.25 -4.94
CA VAL A 91 7.65 -1.66 -6.22
C VAL A 91 7.43 -0.16 -6.18
N TYR A 92 8.48 0.60 -6.51
CA TYR A 92 8.40 2.06 -6.61
C TYR A 92 9.22 2.54 -7.81
N ASN A 93 8.62 3.40 -8.62
CA ASN A 93 9.25 3.96 -9.82
C ASN A 93 9.86 2.88 -10.76
N HIS A 94 9.11 1.79 -10.98
CA HIS A 94 9.54 0.65 -11.79
C HIS A 94 10.79 -0.09 -11.28
N VAL A 95 11.18 0.14 -10.03
CA VAL A 95 12.23 -0.60 -9.33
C VAL A 95 11.58 -1.47 -8.26
N LEU A 96 11.94 -2.74 -8.24
CA LEU A 96 11.60 -3.67 -7.16
C LEU A 96 12.62 -3.49 -6.05
N TYR A 97 12.15 -3.16 -4.86
CA TYR A 97 12.93 -3.14 -3.63
C TYR A 97 12.52 -4.34 -2.80
N TYR A 98 13.48 -5.11 -2.30
CA TYR A 98 13.19 -6.32 -1.56
C TYR A 98 14.26 -6.62 -0.52
N ILE A 99 13.89 -7.43 0.47
CA ILE A 99 14.79 -7.94 1.50
C ILE A 99 14.77 -9.46 1.51
N ASP A 100 15.94 -10.04 1.76
CA ASP A 100 16.13 -11.47 1.98
C ASP A 100 16.96 -11.72 3.26
N GLU A 101 17.52 -12.91 3.41
CA GLU A 101 18.39 -13.25 4.54
C GLU A 101 19.75 -12.52 4.51
N SER A 102 20.18 -12.05 3.34
CA SER A 102 21.51 -11.48 3.12
C SER A 102 21.52 -9.95 3.15
N GLY A 103 20.39 -9.30 2.87
CA GLY A 103 20.36 -7.85 2.84
C GLY A 103 19.12 -7.22 2.22
N PHE A 104 19.27 -5.92 1.97
CA PHE A 104 18.35 -5.07 1.22
C PHE A 104 18.87 -4.86 -0.19
N TRP A 105 17.98 -5.00 -1.17
CA TRP A 105 18.31 -5.06 -2.58
C TRP A 105 17.36 -4.23 -3.42
N ASN A 106 17.81 -3.89 -4.63
CA ASN A 106 16.95 -3.36 -5.68
C ASN A 106 17.20 -4.05 -7.03
N MET A 107 16.22 -3.94 -7.93
CA MET A 107 16.34 -4.39 -9.32
C MET A 107 15.35 -3.63 -10.20
N SER A 108 15.78 -3.20 -11.39
CA SER A 108 14.86 -2.62 -12.39
C SER A 108 13.86 -3.66 -12.89
N MET A 109 12.58 -3.28 -12.96
CA MET A 109 11.53 -4.12 -13.51
C MET A 109 11.26 -3.86 -15.00
N GLU A 110 11.92 -2.86 -15.60
CA GLU A 110 11.75 -2.51 -17.01
C GLU A 110 12.51 -3.46 -17.94
N ARG A 111 13.62 -4.03 -17.47
CA ARG A 111 14.50 -4.92 -18.24
C ARG A 111 14.42 -6.35 -17.70
N GLN A 112 14.64 -7.34 -18.57
CA GLN A 112 14.60 -8.76 -18.19
C GLN A 112 15.93 -9.25 -17.62
N ASP A 113 17.02 -8.66 -18.10
CA ASP A 113 18.41 -8.87 -17.70
C ASP A 113 18.85 -7.88 -16.60
N ALA A 114 17.89 -7.27 -15.89
CA ALA A 114 18.19 -6.35 -14.81
C ALA A 114 19.02 -7.05 -13.72
N VAL A 115 20.15 -6.44 -13.38
CA VAL A 115 21.04 -6.94 -12.33
C VAL A 115 20.43 -6.60 -10.97
N LYS A 116 20.41 -7.59 -10.08
CA LYS A 116 20.07 -7.38 -8.67
C LYS A 116 21.23 -6.65 -7.99
N GLN A 117 21.00 -5.44 -7.52
CA GLN A 117 22.00 -4.66 -6.80
C GLN A 117 21.72 -4.73 -5.31
N ARG A 118 22.70 -5.17 -4.53
CA ARG A 118 22.62 -5.08 -3.08
C ARG A 118 22.84 -3.64 -2.68
N LEU A 119 21.88 -3.09 -1.95
CA LEU A 119 21.99 -1.77 -1.35
C LEU A 119 22.62 -1.87 0.03
N ARG A 120 22.24 -2.87 0.83
CA ARG A 120 22.82 -3.01 2.18
C ARG A 120 22.88 -4.45 2.64
N GLU A 121 23.98 -4.82 3.28
CA GLU A 121 24.04 -6.07 4.04
C GLU A 121 23.31 -5.92 5.38
N GLY A 122 22.54 -6.95 5.76
CA GLY A 122 21.85 -6.93 7.04
C GLY A 122 20.67 -7.90 7.10
N ASN A 123 20.31 -8.28 8.32
CA ASN A 123 19.11 -9.06 8.57
C ASN A 123 17.93 -8.10 8.79
N PHE A 124 17.29 -7.71 7.70
CA PHE A 124 16.05 -6.93 7.75
C PHE A 124 14.83 -7.86 7.82
N LEU A 125 13.78 -7.37 8.47
CA LEU A 125 12.55 -8.11 8.73
C LEU A 125 11.37 -7.58 7.91
N GLU A 126 11.28 -6.26 7.75
CA GLU A 126 10.13 -5.59 7.12
C GLU A 126 10.56 -4.36 6.31
N LEU A 127 9.86 -4.10 5.19
CA LEU A 127 10.02 -2.93 4.34
C LEU A 127 8.74 -2.09 4.29
N LEU A 128 8.86 -0.81 4.63
CA LEU A 128 7.71 0.08 4.75
C LEU A 128 7.86 1.32 3.88
N LEU A 129 7.09 1.40 2.79
CA LEU A 129 7.01 2.61 1.95
C LEU A 129 5.88 3.52 2.42
N SER A 130 6.19 4.76 2.78
CA SER A 130 5.19 5.77 3.17
C SER A 130 4.60 6.51 1.97
N ASN A 131 3.44 7.13 2.18
CA ASN A 131 2.81 8.05 1.22
C ASN A 131 3.66 9.31 0.94
N LYS A 132 4.56 9.67 1.87
CA LYS A 132 5.56 10.73 1.69
C LYS A 132 6.81 10.25 0.93
N LYS A 133 6.80 9.01 0.39
CA LYS A 133 7.90 8.39 -0.37
C LYS A 133 9.17 8.16 0.46
N ARG A 134 8.98 7.83 1.75
CA ARG A 134 10.05 7.44 2.68
C ARG A 134 10.03 5.93 2.84
N VAL A 135 11.21 5.32 3.03
CA VAL A 135 11.33 3.87 3.20
C VAL A 135 11.95 3.58 4.54
N ALA A 136 11.21 2.91 5.42
CA ALA A 136 11.76 2.37 6.65
C ALA A 136 12.11 0.89 6.46
N LEU A 137 13.20 0.48 7.11
CA LEU A 137 13.68 -0.89 7.15
C LEU A 137 13.80 -1.32 8.62
N VAL A 138 13.04 -2.34 8.99
CA VAL A 138 13.04 -2.89 10.34
C VAL A 138 14.13 -3.95 10.45
N ALA A 139 14.96 -3.90 11.50
CA ALA A 139 16.15 -4.74 11.65
C ALA A 139 16.24 -5.46 13.01
N GLY A 140 15.11 -5.69 13.68
CA GLY A 140 15.04 -6.40 14.96
C GLY A 140 15.83 -5.65 16.04
N GLU A 141 16.75 -6.37 16.68
CA GLU A 141 17.66 -5.84 17.71
C GLU A 141 18.53 -4.66 17.27
N LYS A 142 18.72 -4.47 15.95
CA LYS A 142 19.48 -3.33 15.41
C LYS A 142 18.63 -2.07 15.24
N GLY A 143 17.34 -2.16 15.56
CA GLY A 143 16.37 -1.07 15.47
C GLY A 143 15.87 -0.83 14.07
N ILE A 144 15.80 0.44 13.67
CA ILE A 144 15.11 0.86 12.45
C ILE A 144 15.91 1.88 11.65
N TYR A 145 15.96 1.64 10.34
CA TYR A 145 16.72 2.43 9.38
C TYR A 145 15.80 3.12 8.39
N GLU A 146 16.31 4.14 7.72
CA GLU A 146 15.66 4.79 6.59
C GLU A 146 16.57 4.87 5.38
N TYR A 147 15.99 4.54 4.22
CA TYR A 147 16.60 4.71 2.91
C TYR A 147 15.85 5.80 2.13
N LEU A 148 16.53 6.89 1.79
CA LEU A 148 15.89 8.02 1.11
C LEU A 148 15.81 7.80 -0.41
N LEU A 149 14.66 7.33 -0.89
CA LEU A 149 14.37 7.19 -2.33
C LEU A 149 14.32 8.52 -3.09
N SER A 150 13.91 9.60 -2.43
CA SER A 150 13.66 10.89 -3.09
C SER A 150 14.68 11.94 -2.65
N PRO A 151 15.22 12.76 -3.58
CA PRO A 151 16.02 13.93 -3.21
C PRO A 151 15.19 15.07 -2.62
N ALA A 152 13.85 14.93 -2.59
CA ALA A 152 12.95 15.95 -2.06
C ALA A 152 13.13 16.20 -0.55
N TYR A 153 13.77 15.26 0.16
CA TYR A 153 14.04 15.38 1.58
C TYR A 153 15.51 15.11 1.90
N SER A 154 16.02 15.80 2.91
CA SER A 154 17.22 15.42 3.64
C SER A 154 16.87 15.05 5.08
N LEU A 155 17.61 14.12 5.68
CA LEU A 155 17.50 13.84 7.10
C LEU A 155 18.54 14.65 7.86
N GLY A 156 18.12 15.33 8.92
CA GLY A 156 18.99 16.01 9.88
C GLY A 156 19.71 15.04 10.84
N LEU A 157 19.94 13.80 10.41
CA LEU A 157 20.66 12.77 11.14
C LEU A 157 21.97 12.47 10.40
N PRO A 158 23.04 12.08 11.10
CA PRO A 158 24.25 11.61 10.44
C PRO A 158 23.89 10.36 9.61
N ALA A 159 24.29 10.34 8.35
CA ALA A 159 24.12 9.16 7.53
C ALA A 159 25.04 8.05 8.05
N VAL A 160 24.53 6.82 8.06
CA VAL A 160 25.38 5.63 8.20
C VAL A 160 26.20 5.46 6.92
N ASP A 161 25.61 5.87 5.80
CA ASP A 161 26.24 5.92 4.48
C ASP A 161 25.70 7.11 3.69
N GLU A 162 26.55 8.13 3.46
CA GLU A 162 26.16 9.36 2.77
C GLU A 162 25.89 9.14 1.27
N GLU A 163 26.66 8.24 0.63
CA GLU A 163 26.50 7.96 -0.80
C GLU A 163 25.19 7.22 -1.07
N GLU A 164 24.84 6.26 -0.19
CA GLU A 164 23.61 5.49 -0.30
C GLU A 164 22.40 6.16 0.37
N ARG A 165 22.58 7.32 1.01
CA ARG A 165 21.52 8.07 1.72
C ARG A 165 20.76 7.16 2.69
N PHE A 166 21.53 6.41 3.47
CA PHE A 166 21.07 5.41 4.43
C PHE A 166 21.32 5.89 5.86
N TYR A 167 20.27 5.89 6.69
CA TYR A 167 20.29 6.50 8.01
C TYR A 167 19.78 5.52 9.06
N LEU A 168 20.41 5.49 10.23
CA LEU A 168 19.84 4.85 11.42
C LEU A 168 18.89 5.86 12.06
N LEU A 169 17.60 5.57 12.05
CA LEU A 169 16.60 6.44 12.70
C LEU A 169 16.63 6.26 14.21
N ASP A 170 16.69 5.00 14.63
CA ASP A 170 16.76 4.65 16.04
C ASP A 170 17.36 3.26 16.25
N ALA A 171 18.09 3.11 17.35
CA ALA A 171 18.77 1.87 17.73
C ALA A 171 17.96 0.99 18.69
N ALA A 172 16.77 1.42 19.15
CA ALA A 172 15.95 0.59 20.03
C ALA A 172 15.41 -0.62 19.25
N PRO A 173 15.40 -1.84 19.84
CA PRO A 173 14.89 -3.03 19.19
C PRO A 173 13.49 -2.80 18.59
N THR A 174 13.34 -3.11 17.30
CA THR A 174 12.11 -2.88 16.54
C THR A 174 11.86 -4.09 15.65
N TYR A 175 10.68 -4.68 15.76
CA TYR A 175 10.29 -5.86 14.98
C TYR A 175 9.16 -5.57 14.01
N HIS A 176 8.35 -4.54 14.31
CA HIS A 176 7.34 -3.99 13.43
C HIS A 176 7.35 -2.47 13.49
N ALA A 177 6.89 -1.82 12.42
CA ALA A 177 6.70 -0.38 12.43
C ALA A 177 5.52 0.07 11.56
N GLU A 178 4.98 1.26 11.87
CA GLU A 178 3.86 1.83 11.14
C GLU A 178 4.07 3.32 10.88
N TRP A 179 3.89 3.75 9.64
CA TRP A 179 3.96 5.15 9.24
C TRP A 179 2.67 5.91 9.59
N HIS A 180 2.83 7.12 10.13
CA HIS A 180 1.77 8.12 10.24
C HIS A 180 2.29 9.46 9.71
N GLY A 181 2.02 9.76 8.44
CA GLY A 181 2.57 10.95 7.78
C GLY A 181 4.10 10.90 7.72
N HIS A 182 4.77 11.75 8.50
CA HIS A 182 6.23 11.71 8.68
C HIS A 182 6.67 10.97 9.95
N ASP A 183 5.75 10.58 10.82
CA ASP A 183 6.06 9.93 12.08
C ASP A 183 6.04 8.40 11.93
N LEU A 184 6.77 7.71 12.80
CA LEU A 184 6.97 6.26 12.70
C LEU A 184 6.81 5.61 14.07
N LEU A 185 5.77 4.80 14.23
CA LEU A 185 5.54 4.01 15.44
C LEU A 185 6.38 2.74 15.37
N GLN A 186 7.16 2.46 16.41
CA GLN A 186 7.93 1.23 16.57
C GLN A 186 7.18 0.28 17.51
N SER A 187 7.20 -1.01 17.16
CA SER A 187 6.61 -2.08 17.95
C SER A 187 7.58 -3.24 18.16
N ASP A 188 7.36 -3.98 19.25
CA ASP A 188 8.12 -5.18 19.60
C ASP A 188 7.69 -6.41 18.78
N GLU A 189 8.30 -7.57 19.06
CA GLU A 189 8.04 -8.84 18.38
C GLU A 189 6.59 -9.33 18.57
N GLN A 190 5.94 -8.92 19.66
CA GLN A 190 4.54 -9.23 19.95
C GLN A 190 3.58 -8.22 19.29
N GLY A 191 4.11 -7.23 18.56
CA GLY A 191 3.33 -6.18 17.92
C GLY A 191 2.85 -5.08 18.87
N GLN A 192 3.35 -5.03 20.11
CA GLN A 192 3.00 -3.98 21.06
C GLN A 192 3.82 -2.72 20.78
N ALA A 193 3.14 -1.57 20.82
CA ALA A 193 3.79 -0.28 20.62
C ALA A 193 4.85 -0.02 21.70
N VAL A 194 6.06 0.34 21.27
CA VAL A 194 7.20 0.65 22.13
C VAL A 194 7.39 2.16 22.24
N GLN A 195 7.49 2.84 21.09
CA GLN A 195 7.68 4.29 21.05
C GLN A 195 7.33 4.87 19.68
N LEU A 196 7.04 6.17 19.65
CA LEU A 196 6.81 6.95 18.45
C LEU A 196 8.03 7.83 18.13
N LEU A 197 8.56 7.70 16.92
CA LEU A 197 9.53 8.63 16.35
C LEU A 197 8.77 9.76 15.66
N SER A 198 8.80 10.95 16.26
CA SER A 198 8.13 12.12 15.70
C SER A 198 9.11 13.03 14.97
N PHE A 199 8.79 13.39 13.74
CA PHE A 199 9.62 14.17 12.84
C PHE A 199 9.01 15.54 12.57
N ARG A 200 9.86 16.57 12.53
CA ARG A 200 9.49 17.88 12.00
C ARG A 200 10.00 18.03 10.58
N HIS A 201 9.13 18.50 9.70
CA HIS A 201 9.48 18.86 8.34
C HIS A 201 9.55 20.38 8.19
N SER A 202 10.71 20.91 7.78
CA SER A 202 10.88 22.33 7.48
C SER A 202 11.79 22.50 6.26
N ARG A 203 11.31 23.20 5.23
CA ARG A 203 12.06 23.53 4.01
C ARG A 203 12.79 22.33 3.36
N GLY A 204 12.14 21.16 3.31
CA GLY A 204 12.72 19.94 2.74
C GLY A 204 13.67 19.17 3.67
N GLN A 205 13.87 19.62 4.90
CA GLN A 205 14.64 18.89 5.90
C GLN A 205 13.71 18.21 6.90
N LEU A 206 13.95 16.93 7.15
CA LEU A 206 13.29 16.12 8.17
C LEU A 206 14.22 15.99 9.37
N THR A 207 13.78 16.43 10.54
CA THR A 207 14.53 16.33 11.78
C THR A 207 13.74 15.47 12.75
N LEU A 208 14.38 14.44 13.31
CA LEU A 208 13.82 13.67 14.41
C LEU A 208 13.67 14.62 15.61
N PHE A 209 12.44 14.97 15.93
CA PHE A 209 12.12 15.97 16.95
C PHE A 209 11.97 15.33 18.33
N ALA A 210 11.33 14.18 18.41
CA ALA A 210 11.09 13.49 19.68
C ALA A 210 11.02 11.97 19.49
N LYS A 211 11.38 11.26 20.57
CA LYS A 211 11.09 9.83 20.75
C LYS A 211 10.13 9.74 21.94
N ILE A 212 8.88 9.36 21.68
CA ILE A 212 7.83 9.38 22.69
C ILE A 212 7.52 7.93 23.07
N PRO A 213 7.82 7.48 24.30
CA PRO A 213 7.54 6.10 24.69
C PRO A 213 6.03 5.85 24.70
N ALA A 214 5.61 4.62 24.41
CA ALA A 214 4.20 4.24 24.35
C ALA A 214 3.43 4.57 25.64
N THR A 215 4.07 4.45 26.80
CA THR A 215 3.50 4.82 28.10
C THR A 215 3.12 6.30 28.18
N ALA A 216 3.87 7.19 27.53
CA ALA A 216 3.58 8.62 27.48
C ALA A 216 2.50 8.96 26.44
N LEU A 217 2.42 8.20 25.34
CA LEU A 217 1.38 8.36 24.32
C LEU A 217 -0.02 8.01 24.87
N THR A 218 -0.12 7.01 25.74
CA THR A 218 -1.42 6.65 26.36
C THR A 218 -1.88 7.73 27.35
N ALA A 219 -0.94 8.43 27.99
CA ALA A 219 -1.21 9.45 29.02
C ALA A 219 -1.50 10.84 28.44
N GLN A 220 -0.90 11.18 27.30
CA GLN A 220 -1.19 12.40 26.55
C GLN A 220 -1.95 12.00 25.28
N ARG A 221 -3.25 12.29 25.20
CA ARG A 221 -3.91 12.37 23.89
C ARG A 221 -3.27 13.54 23.14
N ILE A 222 -2.15 13.28 22.49
CA ILE A 222 -1.46 14.27 21.67
C ILE A 222 -2.33 14.43 20.44
N TYR A 223 -2.84 15.63 20.21
CA TYR A 223 -3.65 15.96 19.04
C TYR A 223 -2.75 16.61 17.97
N PHE A 224 -2.51 15.92 16.86
CA PHE A 224 -1.97 16.48 15.62
C PHE A 224 -3.13 16.55 14.63
N SER A 225 -3.48 17.77 14.27
CA SER A 225 -4.37 18.04 13.15
C SER A 225 -3.54 17.99 11.88
N GLU A 226 -3.47 16.84 11.21
CA GLU A 226 -3.16 16.84 9.79
C GLU A 226 -4.46 17.04 9.02
N GLU A 227 -4.76 18.28 8.63
CA GLU A 227 -5.60 18.50 7.44
C GLU A 227 -4.79 18.00 6.25
N LEU A 228 -5.11 16.78 5.79
CA LEU A 228 -4.51 16.22 4.59
C LEU A 228 -5.11 16.89 3.35
N PRO A 229 -4.30 17.16 2.33
CA PRO A 229 -4.63 18.12 1.28
C PRO A 229 -5.86 17.67 0.50
N LEU A 230 -6.83 18.57 0.38
CA LEU A 230 -7.73 18.64 -0.76
C LEU A 230 -6.88 18.75 -2.03
N PHE A 231 -6.50 17.63 -2.62
CA PHE A 231 -6.02 17.63 -4.01
C PHE A 231 -7.23 17.78 -4.95
N GLN A 232 -7.81 18.98 -4.93
CA GLN A 232 -8.43 19.61 -6.09
C GLN A 232 -7.35 20.49 -6.74
N LYS A 233 -6.68 19.98 -7.77
CA LYS A 233 -6.41 20.76 -8.98
C LYS A 233 -5.83 19.91 -10.10
N ASP A 234 -6.54 19.97 -11.22
CA ASP A 234 -6.08 19.74 -12.58
C ASP A 234 -5.51 18.35 -12.91
N LEU A 235 -6.39 17.35 -12.91
CA LEU A 235 -6.25 16.21 -13.81
C LEU A 235 -7.61 15.97 -14.45
N THR A 236 -7.65 16.05 -15.78
CA THR A 236 -8.81 15.74 -16.63
C THR A 236 -9.58 14.53 -16.08
N PRO A 237 -10.92 14.60 -15.97
CA PRO A 237 -11.74 13.48 -15.50
C PRO A 237 -11.47 12.27 -16.40
N THR A 238 -10.68 11.32 -15.91
CA THR A 238 -10.47 10.05 -16.59
C THR A 238 -11.69 9.19 -16.27
N ASN A 239 -12.67 9.26 -17.15
CA ASN A 239 -13.94 8.55 -17.12
C ASN A 239 -13.77 7.03 -17.23
N ALA A 240 -13.14 6.34 -16.27
CA ALA A 240 -13.50 5.00 -15.82
C ALA A 240 -12.37 4.41 -14.96
N LEU A 241 -12.78 3.62 -13.97
CA LEU A 241 -12.01 2.62 -13.22
C LEU A 241 -11.05 1.80 -14.09
N PHE A 242 -11.29 1.70 -15.40
CA PHE A 242 -10.47 0.92 -16.34
C PHE A 242 -10.36 1.50 -17.78
N THR A 243 -10.56 2.82 -18.03
CA THR A 243 -10.43 3.36 -19.40
C THR A 243 -8.99 3.62 -19.86
N PHE A 244 -8.39 2.60 -20.50
CA PHE A 244 -7.75 2.80 -21.80
C PHE A 244 -8.63 2.13 -22.86
N PHE A 245 -9.87 2.63 -23.04
CA PHE A 245 -10.68 2.17 -24.17
C PHE A 245 -10.24 2.92 -25.43
N LYS A 246 -9.59 2.14 -26.31
CA LYS A 246 -9.43 2.31 -27.76
C LYS A 246 -8.32 3.24 -28.28
N HIS A 247 -7.26 2.62 -28.80
CA HIS A 247 -6.90 2.88 -30.19
C HIS A 247 -7.75 1.97 -31.09
N GLY A 248 -8.69 2.57 -31.83
CA GLY A 248 -9.49 1.88 -32.83
C GLY A 248 -11.00 2.07 -32.66
N LYS A 249 -11.51 3.10 -33.34
CA LYS A 249 -12.90 3.30 -33.80
C LYS A 249 -14.02 3.23 -32.73
N SER A 250 -14.55 4.42 -32.43
CA SER A 250 -15.95 4.74 -32.14
C SER A 250 -16.85 3.55 -31.74
N ALA A 251 -17.20 3.47 -30.45
CA ALA A 251 -18.50 2.95 -30.05
C ALA A 251 -19.22 4.04 -29.27
N LYS A 252 -20.28 4.60 -29.86
CA LYS A 252 -21.29 5.38 -29.14
C LYS A 252 -22.14 4.39 -28.32
N LYS A 253 -21.83 4.27 -27.03
CA LYS A 253 -22.81 4.04 -25.97
C LYS A 253 -22.35 4.91 -24.80
N SER A 254 -23.21 5.83 -24.38
CA SER A 254 -23.02 6.67 -23.22
C SER A 254 -22.72 5.79 -22.01
N ASN A 255 -21.54 5.92 -21.42
CA ASN A 255 -21.28 5.40 -20.10
C ASN A 255 -21.91 6.41 -19.12
N PRO A 256 -22.98 6.06 -18.38
CA PRO A 256 -23.69 7.04 -17.55
C PRO A 256 -22.89 7.46 -16.30
N PHE A 257 -21.83 6.72 -15.94
CA PHE A 257 -21.07 6.98 -14.72
C PHE A 257 -19.77 7.72 -15.02
N LYS A 258 -19.62 8.95 -14.50
CA LYS A 258 -18.30 9.52 -14.25
C LYS A 258 -17.77 8.95 -12.94
N GLN A 259 -16.49 8.60 -12.91
CA GLN A 259 -15.91 7.79 -11.84
C GLN A 259 -14.71 8.51 -11.24
N GLN A 260 -14.80 8.81 -9.95
CA GLN A 260 -13.71 9.44 -9.19
C GLN A 260 -13.19 8.44 -8.14
N ALA A 261 -11.87 8.33 -8.01
CA ALA A 261 -11.32 7.46 -6.99
C ALA A 261 -11.41 8.11 -5.60
N VAL A 262 -11.80 7.30 -4.61
CA VAL A 262 -11.99 7.75 -3.22
C VAL A 262 -10.69 7.54 -2.44
N PRO A 263 -10.18 8.55 -1.72
CA PRO A 263 -8.99 8.39 -0.89
C PRO A 263 -9.22 7.41 0.26
N ILE A 264 -8.24 6.52 0.49
CA ILE A 264 -8.20 5.64 1.66
C ILE A 264 -7.14 6.17 2.61
N TYR A 265 -7.50 6.26 3.87
CA TYR A 265 -6.62 6.62 4.98
C TYR A 265 -6.53 5.45 5.94
N ILE A 266 -5.33 5.12 6.37
CA ILE A 266 -5.14 4.17 7.47
C ILE A 266 -5.33 4.96 8.75
N LEU A 267 -6.31 4.56 9.57
CA LEU A 267 -6.44 5.03 10.94
C LEU A 267 -5.27 4.43 11.68
N SER A 268 -4.30 5.28 11.96
CA SER A 268 -3.11 4.89 12.68
C SER A 268 -3.48 4.44 14.09
N HIS A 269 -2.57 3.68 14.70
CA HIS A 269 -2.68 3.17 16.06
C HIS A 269 -3.36 4.18 17.03
N PRO A 270 -4.20 3.76 17.99
CA PRO A 270 -4.92 4.65 18.93
C PRO A 270 -4.05 5.62 19.77
N LEU A 271 -2.74 5.44 19.72
CA LEU A 271 -1.74 6.30 20.37
C LEU A 271 -1.40 7.52 19.52
N PHE A 272 -1.82 7.54 18.26
CA PHE A 272 -1.82 8.72 17.42
C PHE A 272 -3.06 9.59 17.71
N PRO A 273 -2.94 10.90 17.49
CA PRO A 273 -4.07 11.81 17.48
C PRO A 273 -5.30 11.30 16.73
N GLU A 274 -6.48 11.67 17.21
CA GLU A 274 -7.67 11.63 16.37
C GLU A 274 -7.49 12.61 15.21
N VAL A 275 -7.36 12.07 14.00
CA VAL A 275 -7.43 12.85 12.77
C VAL A 275 -8.90 13.09 12.46
N THR A 276 -9.31 14.36 12.43
CA THR A 276 -10.58 14.73 11.82
C THR A 276 -10.44 14.68 10.32
N PHE A 277 -11.13 13.75 9.69
CA PHE A 277 -11.15 13.64 8.23
C PHE A 277 -12.18 14.60 7.64
N SER A 278 -11.89 15.14 6.46
CA SER A 278 -12.94 15.74 5.62
C SER A 278 -13.98 14.68 5.26
N ASN A 279 -15.23 15.10 5.06
CA ASN A 279 -16.25 14.22 4.48
C ASN A 279 -15.73 13.61 3.15
N ASN A 280 -16.08 12.34 2.89
CA ASN A 280 -15.80 11.56 1.66
C ASN A 280 -14.47 10.83 1.62
N VAL A 281 -14.05 10.28 2.77
CA VAL A 281 -12.85 9.46 2.84
C VAL A 281 -13.16 8.06 3.35
N ILE A 282 -12.41 7.10 2.85
CA ILE A 282 -12.41 5.75 3.41
C ILE A 282 -11.34 5.67 4.48
N THR A 283 -11.69 5.12 5.64
CA THR A 283 -10.77 4.91 6.75
C THR A 283 -10.61 3.41 7.01
N VAL A 284 -9.38 2.95 7.19
CA VAL A 284 -9.04 1.56 7.51
C VAL A 284 -8.45 1.53 8.91
N SER A 285 -9.17 1.00 9.90
CA SER A 285 -8.67 0.80 11.26
C SER A 285 -8.24 -0.64 11.50
N ASN A 286 -7.03 -0.78 12.04
CA ASN A 286 -6.42 -2.04 12.40
C ASN A 286 -6.79 -2.46 13.84
N GLY A 287 -8.06 -2.75 14.12
CA GLY A 287 -8.56 -3.10 15.46
C GLY A 287 -8.09 -4.45 15.99
N GLU A 288 -8.29 -4.80 17.25
CA GLU A 288 -7.71 -6.05 17.84
C GLU A 288 -8.13 -7.34 17.11
N LYS A 289 -9.40 -7.45 16.73
CA LYS A 289 -9.98 -8.66 16.11
C LYS A 289 -10.31 -8.51 14.63
N GLU A 290 -10.56 -7.28 14.19
CA GLU A 290 -11.02 -7.00 12.84
C GLU A 290 -10.21 -5.88 12.21
N LEU A 291 -9.93 -6.00 10.92
CA LEU A 291 -9.58 -4.87 10.06
C LEU A 291 -10.90 -4.25 9.58
N VAL A 292 -11.21 -3.05 10.05
CA VAL A 292 -12.48 -2.38 9.78
C VAL A 292 -12.26 -1.27 8.76
N ILE A 293 -13.07 -1.27 7.71
CA ILE A 293 -13.06 -0.25 6.65
C ILE A 293 -14.36 0.54 6.76
N GLN A 294 -14.28 1.86 6.80
CA GLN A 294 -15.43 2.75 6.98
C GLN A 294 -15.41 3.90 5.98
N LEU A 295 -16.59 4.44 5.66
CA LEU A 295 -16.77 5.70 4.93
C LEU A 295 -17.58 6.62 5.82
N ASN A 296 -17.08 7.82 6.13
CA ASN A 296 -17.80 8.80 6.97
C ASN A 296 -18.37 8.17 8.27
N ASN A 297 -17.57 7.33 8.94
CA ASN A 297 -17.94 6.53 10.13
C ASN A 297 -18.95 5.38 9.91
N ALA A 298 -19.51 5.22 8.71
CA ALA A 298 -20.33 4.06 8.37
C ALA A 298 -19.43 2.85 8.03
N LYS A 299 -19.64 1.71 8.70
CA LYS A 299 -18.89 0.48 8.47
C LYS A 299 -19.19 -0.07 7.07
N LEU A 300 -18.18 -0.11 6.20
CA LEU A 300 -18.24 -0.72 4.86
C LEU A 300 -17.95 -2.22 4.93
N LEU A 301 -16.82 -2.57 5.54
CA LEU A 301 -16.32 -3.93 5.63
C LEU A 301 -15.72 -4.17 7.01
N ALA A 302 -15.84 -5.40 7.50
CA ALA A 302 -14.98 -5.93 8.55
C ALA A 302 -14.39 -7.24 8.08
N LEU A 303 -13.07 -7.34 8.20
CA LEU A 303 -12.32 -8.53 7.85
C LEU A 303 -11.73 -9.10 9.14
N ASP A 304 -11.93 -10.39 9.36
CA ASP A 304 -11.36 -11.09 10.51
C ASP A 304 -9.84 -11.13 10.39
N LYS A 305 -9.14 -10.59 11.39
CA LYS A 305 -7.67 -10.58 11.41
C LYS A 305 -7.07 -11.97 11.45
N ALA A 306 -7.75 -12.95 12.06
CA ALA A 306 -7.22 -14.31 12.15
C ALA A 306 -7.04 -14.97 10.77
N ALA A 307 -7.77 -14.49 9.75
CA ALA A 307 -7.67 -14.96 8.37
C ALA A 307 -6.61 -14.20 7.54
N ILE A 308 -6.11 -13.06 8.03
CA ILE A 308 -5.22 -12.17 7.27
C ILE A 308 -3.76 -12.48 7.63
N LEU A 309 -3.00 -12.96 6.65
CA LEU A 309 -1.56 -13.12 6.76
C LEU A 309 -0.84 -11.77 6.62
N ARG A 310 -1.32 -10.94 5.68
CA ARG A 310 -0.74 -9.62 5.39
C ARG A 310 -1.78 -8.72 4.73
N TRP A 311 -1.63 -7.41 4.90
CA TRP A 311 -2.38 -6.44 4.13
C TRP A 311 -1.53 -5.21 3.79
N HIS A 312 -1.85 -4.59 2.66
CA HIS A 312 -1.17 -3.39 2.18
C HIS A 312 -2.17 -2.40 1.61
N HIS A 313 -1.86 -1.12 1.78
CA HIS A 313 -2.54 -0.03 1.10
C HIS A 313 -1.61 0.57 0.05
N TYR A 314 -2.16 0.85 -1.13
CA TYR A 314 -1.46 1.58 -2.18
C TYR A 314 -2.26 2.80 -2.59
N ASP A 315 -1.79 3.98 -2.22
CA ASP A 315 -2.41 5.28 -2.52
C ASP A 315 -2.61 5.49 -4.02
N ARG A 316 -1.66 4.99 -4.83
CA ARG A 316 -1.71 5.16 -6.29
C ARG A 316 -0.88 4.13 -7.05
N SER A 317 -1.42 3.74 -8.19
CA SER A 317 -0.71 3.23 -9.35
C SER A 317 -1.05 4.10 -10.57
N ARG A 318 -0.40 3.86 -11.71
CA ARG A 318 -0.69 4.58 -12.97
C ARG A 318 -2.17 4.50 -13.37
N TYR A 319 -2.89 3.44 -12.95
CA TYR A 319 -4.23 3.12 -13.44
C TYR A 319 -5.28 2.98 -12.35
N TYR A 320 -4.85 2.79 -11.09
CA TYR A 320 -5.73 2.57 -9.94
C TYR A 320 -5.30 3.48 -8.82
N ARG A 321 -6.26 4.03 -8.09
CA ARG A 321 -5.98 4.84 -6.89
C ARG A 321 -6.59 4.15 -5.69
N ASN A 322 -5.92 4.27 -4.55
CA ASN A 322 -6.35 3.81 -3.23
C ASN A 322 -6.88 2.37 -3.25
N GLN A 323 -5.96 1.43 -3.21
CA GLN A 323 -6.25 0.01 -3.26
C GLN A 323 -5.90 -0.62 -1.92
N LEU A 324 -6.74 -1.54 -1.46
CA LEU A 324 -6.45 -2.37 -0.29
C LEU A 324 -6.22 -3.80 -0.75
N HIS A 325 -5.05 -4.34 -0.49
CA HIS A 325 -4.67 -5.71 -0.84
C HIS A 325 -4.58 -6.54 0.44
N ILE A 326 -5.24 -7.69 0.44
CA ILE A 326 -5.27 -8.64 1.55
C ILE A 326 -4.69 -9.96 1.06
N VAL A 327 -3.82 -10.57 1.88
CA VAL A 327 -3.27 -11.90 1.68
C VAL A 327 -3.82 -12.83 2.76
N GLU A 328 -4.44 -13.92 2.33
CA GLU A 328 -4.96 -15.00 3.17
C GLU A 328 -4.27 -16.32 2.77
N PRO A 329 -4.37 -17.41 3.56
CA PRO A 329 -3.62 -18.65 3.28
C PRO A 329 -3.85 -19.26 1.88
N GLU A 330 -5.07 -19.12 1.34
CA GLU A 330 -5.50 -19.74 0.09
C GLU A 330 -6.02 -18.74 -0.96
N GLN A 331 -5.89 -17.44 -0.70
CA GLN A 331 -6.27 -16.41 -1.68
C GLN A 331 -5.60 -15.07 -1.42
N VAL A 332 -5.59 -14.23 -2.45
CA VAL A 332 -5.41 -12.79 -2.29
C VAL A 332 -6.68 -12.06 -2.70
N ILE A 333 -6.97 -10.96 -2.02
CA ILE A 333 -8.15 -10.14 -2.27
C ILE A 333 -7.70 -8.71 -2.52
N LEU A 334 -8.10 -8.15 -3.66
CA LEU A 334 -7.88 -6.76 -4.01
C LEU A 334 -9.23 -6.03 -3.91
N TYR A 335 -9.30 -5.05 -3.01
CA TYR A 335 -10.43 -4.13 -2.90
C TYR A 335 -10.09 -2.83 -3.63
N LEU A 336 -10.99 -2.46 -4.54
CA LEU A 336 -10.98 -1.20 -5.27
C LEU A 336 -12.23 -0.41 -4.90
N PHE A 337 -12.06 0.88 -4.62
CA PHE A 337 -13.14 1.75 -4.17
C PHE A 337 -13.33 2.89 -5.17
N THR A 338 -14.55 3.12 -5.63
CA THR A 338 -14.82 4.13 -6.66
C THR A 338 -16.12 4.86 -6.42
N GLU A 339 -16.07 6.18 -6.48
CA GLU A 339 -17.24 7.03 -6.49
C GLU A 339 -17.91 6.98 -7.86
N LEU A 340 -19.19 6.67 -7.87
CA LEU A 340 -20.10 6.81 -8.99
C LEU A 340 -20.67 8.24 -8.92
N GLU A 341 -20.48 9.04 -9.96
CA GLU A 341 -21.21 10.31 -10.04
C GLU A 341 -22.71 10.03 -10.15
N PRO A 342 -23.55 10.74 -9.39
CA PRO A 342 -25.00 10.70 -9.57
C PRO A 342 -25.37 11.28 -10.94
N ASP A 343 -26.40 10.70 -11.56
CA ASP A 343 -26.97 11.13 -12.86
C ASP A 343 -27.47 12.59 -12.84
#